data_AF-A0A8D0NA15-F1
#
_entry.id   AF-A0A8D0NA15-F1
#
_cell.length_a   1.000
_cell.length_b   1.000
_cell.length_c   1.000
_cell.angle_alpha   90.00
_cell.angle_beta   90.00
_cell.angle_gamma   90.00
#
_symmetry.space_group_name_H-M   'P 1'
#
loop_
_entity.id
_entity.type
_entity.pdbx_description
1 polymer ?
#
loop_
_entity_poly.entity_id
_entity_poly.type
_entity_poly.pdbx_seq_one_letter_code
_entity_poly.pdbx_strand_id
1 'polypeptide(L)'
;FQGDPVKTSIQESGAFLLQHVPEERYKMQSKPLGICLIIDCVGNDTDVLRDTFSSLGYEVQYFLYLKVEQISKILRKVARMPQHQDYDSFVCVLVSRGGSQSVFGVDKTLSGFPLDHIRRMFMADVCPTLLGKPKLFFIQIYVTSEGQLEDSSFLEVDGPSVKSMDSKARQPGTCTVHREADFFWSLCKADVSLLERPSSSSSVYLQCLSQKLGKERKVSLLELHVDLNSKVYDWNSRVSAKERYYVRLQHTLRKKVILSCK
;
A
#
# COMPACT_ATOMS: atom_id res chain seq x y z
N PHE A 1 54.40 47.52 20.94
CA PHE A 1 53.84 46.25 20.44
C PHE A 1 52.68 45.84 21.36
N GLN A 2 51.51 45.33 20.97
CA GLN A 2 50.77 45.26 19.68
C GLN A 2 49.45 44.50 19.98
N GLY A 3 48.23 44.89 19.55
CA GLY A 3 47.73 46.07 18.83
C GLY A 3 46.20 46.19 19.02
N ASP A 4 45.48 46.98 18.21
CA ASP A 4 44.04 47.26 18.39
C ASP A 4 43.11 46.05 18.17
N PRO A 5 41.96 45.96 18.89
CA PRO A 5 40.94 44.96 18.64
C PRO A 5 40.16 45.28 17.34
N VAL A 6 40.18 44.31 16.42
CA VAL A 6 39.56 44.39 15.09
C VAL A 6 38.03 44.39 15.17
N LYS A 7 37.37 45.29 14.42
CA LYS A 7 35.94 45.19 14.12
C LYS A 7 35.65 43.97 13.25
N THR A 8 34.89 43.00 13.76
CA THR A 8 34.15 42.05 12.92
C THR A 8 32.65 42.31 13.04
N SER A 9 32.08 43.05 12.06
CA SER A 9 30.64 43.10 11.92
C SER A 9 30.17 41.78 11.31
N ILE A 10 29.41 40.99 12.07
CA ILE A 10 28.63 39.89 11.51
C ILE A 10 27.22 40.44 11.30
N GLN A 11 26.88 40.77 10.05
CA GLN A 11 25.49 41.02 9.69
C GLN A 11 24.75 39.69 9.70
N GLU A 12 23.84 39.49 10.65
CA GLU A 12 22.78 38.49 10.51
C GLU A 12 21.86 38.90 9.35
N SER A 13 22.20 38.46 8.14
CA SER A 13 21.40 38.69 6.94
C SER A 13 21.02 37.36 6.33
N GLY A 14 19.76 36.98 6.50
CA GLY A 14 19.24 35.70 6.00
C GLY A 14 18.29 35.02 6.97
N ALA A 15 17.18 35.68 7.31
CA ALA A 15 16.01 34.93 7.75
C ALA A 15 15.60 34.02 6.58
N PHE A 16 16.00 32.75 6.63
CA PHE A 16 15.49 31.72 5.74
C PHE A 16 14.00 31.55 6.04
N LEU A 17 13.19 32.35 5.33
CA LEU A 17 11.79 32.06 5.13
C LEU A 17 11.74 30.69 4.46
N LEU A 18 11.51 29.65 5.27
CA LEU A 18 11.06 28.34 4.82
C LEU A 18 9.79 28.58 4.01
N GLN A 19 9.95 28.76 2.71
CA GLN A 19 8.83 28.83 1.78
C GLN A 19 8.07 27.52 1.97
N HIS A 20 6.88 27.62 2.57
CA HIS A 20 6.02 26.49 2.84
C HIS A 20 5.60 25.88 1.50
N VAL A 21 6.39 24.91 1.02
CA VAL A 21 6.08 24.15 -0.20
C VAL A 21 4.65 23.63 -0.04
N PRO A 22 3.70 24.00 -0.91
CA PRO A 22 2.33 23.55 -0.78
C PRO A 22 2.30 22.03 -0.76
N GLU A 23 1.77 21.44 0.32
CA GLU A 23 1.75 20.00 0.53
C GLU A 23 0.88 19.35 -0.56
N GLU A 24 1.52 18.83 -1.61
CA GLU A 24 0.83 18.28 -2.77
C GLU A 24 -0.09 17.13 -2.37
N ARG A 25 -1.30 17.10 -2.92
CA ARG A 25 -2.32 16.08 -2.66
C ARG A 25 -2.72 15.40 -3.95
N TYR A 26 -3.06 14.12 -3.89
CA TYR A 26 -3.74 13.48 -5.02
C TYR A 26 -5.14 14.07 -5.18
N LYS A 27 -5.59 14.18 -6.43
CA LYS A 27 -7.00 14.40 -6.72
C LYS A 27 -7.77 13.16 -6.21
N MET A 28 -8.86 13.38 -5.48
CA MET A 28 -9.74 12.36 -4.90
C MET A 28 -11.18 12.91 -4.93
N GLN A 29 -11.76 13.02 -6.12
CA GLN A 29 -13.02 13.75 -6.38
C GLN A 29 -13.99 13.02 -7.32
N SER A 30 -13.53 12.02 -8.07
CA SER A 30 -14.39 11.18 -8.91
C SER A 30 -15.48 10.49 -8.10
N LYS A 31 -16.60 10.14 -8.74
CA LYS A 31 -17.71 9.39 -8.13
C LYS A 31 -18.01 8.16 -9.02
N PRO A 32 -17.61 6.94 -8.62
CA PRO A 32 -16.86 6.57 -7.42
C PRO A 32 -15.41 7.12 -7.39
N LEU A 33 -14.78 7.13 -6.22
CA LEU A 33 -13.35 7.48 -6.04
C LEU A 33 -12.42 6.51 -6.79
N GLY A 34 -12.89 5.29 -7.01
CA GLY A 34 -12.11 4.17 -7.53
C GLY A 34 -12.89 2.86 -7.45
N ILE A 35 -12.28 1.82 -8.03
CA ILE A 35 -12.67 0.44 -7.76
C ILE A 35 -11.95 -0.02 -6.48
N CYS A 36 -12.68 -0.67 -5.58
CA CYS A 36 -12.14 -1.42 -4.47
C CYS A 36 -12.33 -2.91 -4.72
N LEU A 37 -11.26 -3.60 -5.11
CA LEU A 37 -11.26 -5.05 -5.30
C LEU A 37 -10.95 -5.74 -3.97
N ILE A 38 -11.92 -6.47 -3.43
CA ILE A 38 -11.74 -7.30 -2.23
C ILE A 38 -11.73 -8.77 -2.63
N ILE A 39 -10.65 -9.46 -2.29
CA ILE A 39 -10.47 -10.90 -2.49
C ILE A 39 -10.21 -11.52 -1.11
N ASP A 40 -11.16 -12.30 -0.60
CA ASP A 40 -11.02 -13.01 0.67
C ASP A 40 -11.10 -14.52 0.45
N CYS A 41 -9.93 -15.15 0.47
CA CYS A 41 -9.78 -16.59 0.30
C CYS A 41 -9.88 -17.37 1.61
N VAL A 42 -10.15 -16.68 2.73
CA VAL A 42 -10.23 -17.27 4.06
C VAL A 42 -11.68 -17.30 4.55
N GLY A 43 -12.45 -16.24 4.29
CA GLY A 43 -13.83 -16.07 4.73
C GLY A 43 -13.96 -15.34 6.08
N ASN A 44 -13.01 -14.45 6.42
CA ASN A 44 -12.93 -13.81 7.74
C ASN A 44 -13.53 -12.39 7.71
N ASP A 45 -14.87 -12.28 7.72
CA ASP A 45 -15.67 -11.05 7.88
C ASP A 45 -15.14 -9.80 7.16
N THR A 46 -14.68 -9.94 5.91
CA THR A 46 -14.25 -8.77 5.11
C THR A 46 -15.42 -7.86 4.69
N ASP A 47 -16.65 -8.24 5.02
CA ASP A 47 -17.86 -7.41 4.99
C ASP A 47 -17.65 -6.03 5.64
N VAL A 48 -16.97 -5.96 6.79
CA VAL A 48 -16.73 -4.66 7.47
C VAL A 48 -15.85 -3.72 6.62
N LEU A 49 -14.96 -4.27 5.78
CA LEU A 49 -14.16 -3.49 4.83
C LEU A 49 -14.94 -3.17 3.55
N ARG A 50 -15.80 -4.07 3.06
CA ARG A 50 -16.75 -3.76 1.98
C ARG A 50 -17.58 -2.52 2.36
N ASP A 51 -18.18 -2.54 3.53
CA ASP A 51 -19.07 -1.47 3.99
C ASP A 51 -18.27 -0.17 4.23
N THR A 52 -17.06 -0.28 4.78
CA THR A 52 -16.13 0.86 4.93
C THR A 52 -15.80 1.50 3.58
N PHE A 53 -15.28 0.75 2.61
CA PHE A 53 -14.90 1.30 1.31
C PHE A 53 -16.11 1.79 0.48
N SER A 54 -17.26 1.12 0.60
CA SER A 54 -18.53 1.61 0.03
C SER A 54 -18.89 2.97 0.61
N SER A 55 -18.81 3.12 1.94
CA SER A 55 -19.09 4.39 2.62
C SER A 55 -18.06 5.49 2.34
N LEU A 56 -16.86 5.15 1.86
CA LEU A 56 -15.86 6.08 1.36
C LEU A 56 -16.11 6.51 -0.10
N GLY A 57 -17.06 5.87 -0.80
CA GLY A 57 -17.41 6.18 -2.18
C GLY A 57 -16.65 5.37 -3.24
N TYR A 58 -16.18 4.15 -2.91
CA TYR A 58 -15.63 3.21 -3.90
C TYR A 58 -16.70 2.28 -4.47
N GLU A 59 -16.54 1.87 -5.73
CA GLU A 59 -17.25 0.71 -6.29
C GLU A 59 -16.57 -0.56 -5.77
N VAL A 60 -17.22 -1.29 -4.85
CA VAL A 60 -16.63 -2.50 -4.27
C VAL A 60 -16.98 -3.74 -5.08
N GLN A 61 -15.96 -4.44 -5.57
CA GLN A 61 -16.08 -5.76 -6.20
C GLN A 61 -15.51 -6.82 -5.25
N TYR A 62 -16.33 -7.80 -4.87
CA TYR A 62 -16.07 -8.72 -3.77
C TYR A 62 -16.04 -10.17 -4.25
N PHE A 63 -14.98 -10.91 -3.93
CA PHE A 63 -14.80 -12.30 -4.33
C PHE A 63 -14.31 -13.16 -3.16
N LEU A 64 -14.97 -14.29 -2.94
CA LEU A 64 -14.64 -15.26 -1.89
C LEU A 64 -13.99 -16.52 -2.44
N TYR A 65 -13.18 -17.17 -1.59
CA TYR A 65 -12.69 -18.55 -1.76
C TYR A 65 -12.00 -18.84 -3.10
N LEU A 66 -11.29 -17.85 -3.65
CA LEU A 66 -10.62 -17.98 -4.95
C LEU A 66 -9.35 -18.85 -4.88
N LYS A 67 -9.17 -19.68 -5.91
CA LYS A 67 -7.91 -20.36 -6.25
C LYS A 67 -6.85 -19.38 -6.79
N VAL A 68 -5.58 -19.74 -6.74
CA VAL A 68 -4.45 -18.96 -7.29
C VAL A 68 -4.70 -18.52 -8.73
N GLU A 69 -5.17 -19.44 -9.57
CA GLU A 69 -5.46 -19.13 -10.98
C GLU A 69 -6.59 -18.11 -11.12
N GLN A 70 -7.62 -18.20 -10.27
CA GLN A 70 -8.76 -17.27 -10.26
C GLN A 70 -8.34 -15.90 -9.73
N ILE A 71 -7.54 -15.82 -8.66
CA ILE A 71 -6.93 -14.57 -8.17
C ILE A 71 -6.18 -13.86 -9.31
N SER A 72 -5.32 -14.60 -10.00
CA SER A 72 -4.52 -14.07 -11.10
C SER A 72 -5.38 -13.63 -12.30
N LYS A 73 -6.48 -14.34 -12.61
CA LYS A 73 -7.47 -13.94 -13.63
C LYS A 73 -8.24 -12.68 -13.22
N ILE A 74 -8.71 -12.59 -11.97
CA ILE A 74 -9.47 -11.43 -11.46
C ILE A 74 -8.59 -10.17 -11.46
N LEU A 75 -7.34 -10.26 -10.98
CA LEU A 75 -6.43 -9.12 -10.95
C LEU A 75 -6.08 -8.63 -12.36
N ARG A 76 -5.83 -9.54 -13.31
CA ARG A 76 -5.61 -9.20 -14.73
C ARG A 76 -6.84 -8.60 -15.41
N LYS A 77 -8.06 -8.99 -15.00
CA LYS A 77 -9.30 -8.39 -15.48
C LYS A 77 -9.44 -6.97 -14.95
N VAL A 78 -9.32 -6.79 -13.62
CA VAL A 78 -9.48 -5.48 -12.96
C VAL A 78 -8.40 -4.50 -13.39
N ALA A 79 -7.13 -4.90 -13.53
CA ALA A 79 -6.06 -4.04 -14.03
C ALA A 79 -6.28 -3.52 -15.47
N ARG A 80 -7.19 -4.14 -16.25
CA ARG A 80 -7.53 -3.75 -17.62
C ARG A 80 -8.89 -3.06 -17.74
N MET A 81 -9.55 -2.73 -16.62
CA MET A 81 -10.83 -2.05 -16.65
C MET A 81 -10.66 -0.61 -17.17
N PRO A 82 -11.39 -0.20 -18.24
CA PRO A 82 -11.29 1.15 -18.78
C PRO A 82 -11.78 2.22 -17.78
N GLN A 83 -12.68 1.85 -16.86
CA GLN A 83 -13.23 2.74 -15.82
C GLN A 83 -12.15 3.41 -14.95
N HIS A 84 -10.97 2.80 -14.81
CA HIS A 84 -9.82 3.42 -14.15
C HIS A 84 -9.39 4.76 -14.77
N GLN A 85 -9.74 5.03 -16.03
CA GLN A 85 -9.48 6.30 -16.69
C GLN A 85 -10.24 7.46 -16.00
N ASP A 86 -11.50 7.24 -15.63
CA ASP A 86 -12.41 8.25 -15.08
C ASP A 86 -12.31 8.37 -13.56
N TYR A 87 -11.82 7.33 -12.88
CA TYR A 87 -11.65 7.32 -11.44
C TYR A 87 -10.30 7.88 -11.00
N ASP A 88 -10.24 8.40 -9.77
CA ASP A 88 -9.04 9.04 -9.23
C ASP A 88 -8.08 8.08 -8.51
N SER A 89 -8.51 6.86 -8.14
CA SER A 89 -7.74 5.92 -7.33
C SER A 89 -8.10 4.45 -7.58
N PHE A 90 -7.30 3.53 -7.03
CA PHE A 90 -7.60 2.10 -6.97
C PHE A 90 -7.25 1.51 -5.60
N VAL A 91 -8.10 0.62 -5.08
CA VAL A 91 -7.88 -0.14 -3.86
C VAL A 91 -7.94 -1.65 -4.14
N CYS A 92 -7.02 -2.41 -3.56
CA CYS A 92 -7.10 -3.86 -3.46
C CYS A 92 -6.96 -4.31 -2.01
N VAL A 93 -7.93 -5.07 -1.51
CA VAL A 93 -7.84 -5.83 -0.25
C VAL A 93 -7.66 -7.30 -0.61
N LEU A 94 -6.64 -7.95 -0.05
CA LEU A 94 -6.34 -9.36 -0.33
C LEU A 94 -6.10 -10.12 0.97
N VAL A 95 -6.97 -11.07 1.29
CA VAL A 95 -6.90 -11.92 2.48
C VAL A 95 -6.70 -13.36 2.04
N SER A 96 -5.62 -14.01 2.49
CA SER A 96 -5.25 -15.34 2.01
C SER A 96 -4.36 -16.11 3.00
N ARG A 97 -4.32 -17.43 2.87
CA ARG A 97 -3.16 -18.22 3.34
C ARG A 97 -1.99 -18.00 2.38
N GLY A 98 -0.75 -18.16 2.83
CA GLY A 98 0.40 -17.92 1.96
C GLY A 98 1.76 -18.22 2.57
N GLY A 99 2.79 -17.86 1.80
CA GLY A 99 4.19 -17.86 2.20
C GLY A 99 4.69 -16.45 2.49
N SER A 100 6.01 -16.28 2.63
CA SER A 100 6.60 -14.97 2.99
C SER A 100 6.32 -13.87 1.96
N GLN A 101 6.25 -14.18 0.66
CA GLN A 101 5.99 -13.20 -0.43
C GLN A 101 5.00 -13.73 -1.49
N SER A 102 4.07 -14.60 -1.09
CA SER A 102 3.10 -15.22 -2.02
C SER A 102 1.79 -15.58 -1.35
N VAL A 103 0.69 -15.55 -2.11
CA VAL A 103 -0.65 -15.99 -1.65
C VAL A 103 -1.03 -17.34 -2.27
N PHE A 104 -1.72 -18.20 -1.52
CA PHE A 104 -2.12 -19.55 -1.94
C PHE A 104 -3.61 -19.64 -2.30
N GLY A 105 -4.40 -18.59 -2.04
CA GLY A 105 -5.85 -18.65 -2.23
C GLY A 105 -6.47 -19.69 -1.30
N VAL A 106 -7.34 -20.53 -1.85
CA VAL A 106 -7.83 -21.77 -1.20
C VAL A 106 -7.03 -23.02 -1.60
N ASP A 107 -6.05 -22.90 -2.49
CA ASP A 107 -5.27 -24.04 -2.94
C ASP A 107 -4.27 -24.48 -1.87
N LYS A 108 -4.06 -25.79 -1.73
CA LYS A 108 -3.02 -26.38 -0.85
C LYS A 108 -1.69 -26.57 -1.59
N THR A 109 -1.46 -25.81 -2.66
CA THR A 109 -0.33 -26.02 -3.59
C THR A 109 0.95 -25.32 -3.10
N LEU A 110 2.09 -25.96 -3.36
CA LEU A 110 3.42 -25.43 -2.98
C LEU A 110 3.78 -24.15 -3.75
N SER A 111 3.28 -23.98 -4.98
CA SER A 111 3.55 -22.82 -5.84
C SER A 111 2.51 -21.71 -5.62
N GLY A 112 2.74 -20.85 -4.64
CA GLY A 112 1.93 -19.66 -4.41
C GLY A 112 2.06 -18.60 -5.52
N PHE A 113 1.12 -17.66 -5.56
CA PHE A 113 1.14 -16.52 -6.46
C PHE A 113 2.00 -15.38 -5.88
N PRO A 114 3.12 -14.97 -6.53
CA PRO A 114 4.02 -13.97 -5.96
C PRO A 114 3.40 -12.58 -5.84
N LEU A 115 3.67 -11.90 -4.72
CA LEU A 115 3.20 -10.54 -4.48
C LEU A 115 3.73 -9.52 -5.49
N ASP A 116 4.97 -9.68 -5.96
CA ASP A 116 5.54 -8.79 -6.99
C ASP A 116 4.86 -8.96 -8.35
N HIS A 117 4.29 -10.14 -8.65
CA HIS A 117 3.47 -10.31 -9.85
C HIS A 117 2.14 -9.56 -9.73
N ILE A 118 1.57 -9.45 -8.53
CA ILE A 118 0.40 -8.59 -8.27
C ILE A 118 0.79 -7.13 -8.50
N ARG A 119 1.87 -6.64 -7.88
CA ARG A 119 2.34 -5.25 -8.05
C ARG A 119 2.58 -4.92 -9.52
N ARG A 120 3.24 -5.81 -10.26
CA ARG A 120 3.55 -5.64 -11.70
C ARG A 120 2.32 -5.45 -12.57
N MET A 121 1.18 -6.07 -12.25
CA MET A 121 -0.06 -5.92 -13.04
C MET A 121 -0.63 -4.50 -13.01
N PHE A 122 -0.27 -3.69 -12.01
CA PHE A 122 -0.77 -2.32 -11.83
C PHE A 122 0.31 -1.25 -12.04
N MET A 123 1.51 -1.63 -12.50
CA MET A 123 2.54 -0.66 -12.93
C MET A 123 2.05 0.09 -14.18
N ALA A 124 2.50 1.33 -14.38
CA ALA A 124 1.94 2.19 -15.41
C ALA A 124 2.18 1.72 -16.86
N ASP A 125 3.17 0.85 -17.10
CA ASP A 125 3.40 0.21 -18.40
C ASP A 125 2.41 -0.94 -18.69
N VAL A 126 1.78 -1.51 -17.66
CA VAL A 126 0.79 -2.60 -17.76
C VAL A 126 -0.65 -2.08 -17.55
N CYS A 127 -0.81 -1.06 -16.70
CA CYS A 127 -2.07 -0.40 -16.35
C CYS A 127 -1.94 1.13 -16.51
N PRO A 128 -1.87 1.65 -17.75
CA PRO A 128 -1.63 3.08 -18.00
C PRO A 128 -2.78 3.98 -17.53
N THR A 129 -3.99 3.46 -17.38
CA THR A 129 -5.15 4.20 -16.84
C THR A 129 -5.00 4.58 -15.35
N LEU A 130 -4.09 3.94 -14.62
CA LEU A 130 -3.70 4.26 -13.23
C LEU A 130 -2.33 4.96 -13.12
N LEU A 131 -1.78 5.47 -14.23
CA LEU A 131 -0.61 6.36 -14.22
C LEU A 131 -0.92 7.64 -13.43
N GLY A 132 -0.07 8.01 -12.49
CA GLY A 132 -0.25 9.22 -11.67
C GLY A 132 -1.26 9.09 -10.53
N LYS A 133 -1.97 7.95 -10.42
CA LYS A 133 -3.06 7.72 -9.47
C LYS A 133 -2.64 6.78 -8.33
N PRO A 134 -3.09 7.01 -7.09
CA PRO A 134 -2.75 6.16 -5.95
C PRO A 134 -3.34 4.76 -6.10
N LYS A 135 -2.47 3.75 -5.96
CA LYS A 135 -2.76 2.31 -6.05
C LYS A 135 -2.52 1.68 -4.69
N LEU A 136 -3.60 1.43 -3.95
CA LEU A 136 -3.57 1.13 -2.52
C LEU A 136 -3.81 -0.37 -2.28
N PHE A 137 -2.82 -1.08 -1.73
CA PHE A 137 -2.90 -2.50 -1.43
C PHE A 137 -2.89 -2.74 0.08
N PHE A 138 -3.90 -3.45 0.58
CA PHE A 138 -4.03 -3.87 1.97
C PHE A 138 -4.13 -5.40 2.01
N ILE A 139 -3.05 -6.06 2.43
CA ILE A 139 -2.89 -7.50 2.29
C ILE A 139 -2.77 -8.14 3.67
N GLN A 140 -3.57 -9.16 3.95
CA GLN A 140 -3.46 -10.03 5.11
C GLN A 140 -3.05 -11.43 4.62
N ILE A 141 -1.85 -11.87 4.99
CA ILE A 141 -1.39 -13.24 4.74
C ILE A 141 -1.32 -14.00 6.06
N TYR A 142 -1.88 -15.21 6.06
CA TYR A 142 -1.71 -16.18 7.14
C TYR A 142 -0.63 -17.19 6.73
N VAL A 143 0.47 -17.22 7.49
CA VAL A 143 1.69 -17.99 7.19
C VAL A 143 1.94 -19.03 8.29
N THR A 144 2.63 -20.13 7.97
CA THR A 144 3.07 -21.10 8.99
C THR A 144 4.32 -20.57 9.71
N SER A 145 4.33 -20.58 11.04
CA SER A 145 5.45 -20.08 11.89
C SER A 145 6.84 -20.65 11.58
N GLU A 146 6.95 -21.82 10.94
CA GLU A 146 8.23 -22.51 10.67
C GLU A 146 9.18 -21.74 9.73
N GLY A 147 8.71 -20.66 9.09
CA GLY A 147 9.49 -19.79 8.21
C GLY A 147 9.81 -18.38 8.73
N GLN A 148 9.78 -18.12 10.05
CA GLN A 148 10.05 -16.78 10.60
C GLN A 148 11.51 -16.29 10.52
N LEU A 149 12.45 -17.13 10.05
CA LEU A 149 13.88 -16.78 9.87
C LEU A 149 14.33 -16.79 8.41
N GLU A 150 13.53 -16.19 7.53
CA GLU A 150 14.02 -15.66 6.24
C GLU A 150 13.98 -14.14 6.34
N ASP A 151 15.10 -13.55 6.77
CA ASP A 151 15.33 -12.12 6.72
C ASP A 151 15.31 -11.66 5.26
N SER A 152 14.13 -11.21 4.81
CA SER A 152 13.99 -10.52 3.52
C SER A 152 14.57 -9.11 3.61
N SER A 153 15.87 -9.05 3.88
CA SER A 153 16.73 -7.97 3.44
C SER A 153 16.52 -7.84 1.94
N PHE A 154 15.75 -6.81 1.58
CA PHE A 154 15.65 -6.39 0.21
C PHE A 154 16.98 -5.69 -0.07
N LEU A 155 18.01 -6.48 -0.39
CA LEU A 155 19.29 -5.94 -0.80
C LEU A 155 19.03 -5.08 -2.03
N GLU A 156 19.15 -3.77 -1.86
CA GLU A 156 19.17 -2.83 -2.96
C GLU A 156 20.44 -3.14 -3.77
N VAL A 157 20.26 -3.91 -4.85
CA VAL A 157 21.34 -4.19 -5.79
C VAL A 157 21.56 -2.92 -6.59
N ASP A 158 22.67 -2.23 -6.31
CA ASP A 158 23.15 -1.12 -7.13
C ASP A 158 23.21 -1.54 -8.60
N GLY A 159 22.34 -0.95 -9.41
CA GLY A 159 22.28 -1.21 -10.84
C GLY A 159 23.58 -0.77 -11.51
N PRO A 160 24.15 -1.57 -12.45
CA PRO A 160 25.39 -1.20 -13.12
C PRO A 160 25.22 0.10 -13.91
N SER A 161 26.24 0.97 -13.84
CA SER A 161 26.21 2.30 -14.44
C SER A 161 25.86 2.26 -15.94
N VAL A 162 24.78 2.95 -16.31
CA VAL A 162 24.31 3.04 -17.68
C VAL A 162 25.35 3.77 -18.54
N LYS A 163 25.88 3.11 -19.58
CA LYS A 163 26.66 3.80 -20.60
C LYS A 163 25.74 4.68 -21.44
N SER A 164 26.11 5.96 -21.53
CA SER A 164 25.40 6.98 -22.33
C SER A 164 25.20 6.54 -23.78
N MET A 165 24.01 6.77 -24.33
CA MET A 165 23.79 6.72 -25.78
C MET A 165 22.77 7.77 -26.24
N ASP A 166 23.30 8.74 -26.98
CA ASP A 166 22.73 9.71 -27.91
C ASP A 166 21.34 10.36 -27.67
N SER A 167 21.42 11.68 -27.54
CA SER A 167 20.29 12.60 -27.55
C SER A 167 19.52 12.61 -28.89
N LYS A 168 18.25 12.20 -28.86
CA LYS A 168 17.24 12.66 -29.83
C LYS A 168 16.28 13.65 -29.17
N ALA A 169 15.84 14.64 -29.94
CA ALA A 169 15.18 15.84 -29.44
C ALA A 169 13.95 15.54 -28.57
N ARG A 170 13.85 16.20 -27.40
CA ARG A 170 12.71 16.06 -26.49
C ARG A 170 11.49 16.75 -27.08
N GLN A 171 10.44 15.97 -27.34
CA GLN A 171 9.09 16.51 -27.52
C GLN A 171 8.57 17.03 -26.16
N PRO A 172 8.06 18.27 -26.05
CA PRO A 172 7.50 18.77 -24.81
C PRO A 172 6.11 18.15 -24.57
N GLY A 173 6.03 17.10 -23.75
CA GLY A 173 4.74 16.49 -23.40
C GLY A 173 4.72 15.14 -22.66
N THR A 174 5.86 14.46 -22.47
CA THR A 174 5.87 13.14 -21.79
C THR A 174 5.78 13.27 -20.27
N CYS A 175 4.74 12.66 -19.68
CA CYS A 175 4.59 12.51 -18.23
C CYS A 175 5.80 11.76 -17.64
N THR A 176 6.56 12.40 -16.75
CA THR A 176 7.84 11.90 -16.21
C THR A 176 7.70 10.91 -15.04
N VAL A 177 6.50 10.35 -14.85
CA VAL A 177 6.18 9.52 -13.69
C VAL A 177 6.70 8.09 -13.88
N HIS A 178 7.52 7.62 -12.94
CA HIS A 178 8.11 6.28 -13.00
C HIS A 178 7.03 5.18 -12.97
N ARG A 179 7.29 4.06 -13.65
CA ARG A 179 6.30 2.96 -13.83
C ARG A 179 5.76 2.35 -12.53
N GLU A 180 6.56 2.38 -11.47
CA GLU A 180 6.20 1.91 -10.12
C GLU A 180 5.92 3.04 -9.12
N ALA A 181 5.66 4.26 -9.59
CA ALA A 181 5.20 5.35 -8.75
C ALA A 181 3.74 5.19 -8.29
N ASP A 182 3.41 5.90 -7.21
CA ASP A 182 2.06 6.04 -6.68
C ASP A 182 1.45 4.73 -6.13
N PHE A 183 2.29 3.79 -5.67
CA PHE A 183 1.84 2.62 -4.90
C PHE A 183 1.86 2.89 -3.40
N PHE A 184 0.92 2.28 -2.69
CA PHE A 184 0.92 2.09 -1.24
C PHE A 184 0.70 0.60 -0.97
N TRP A 185 1.59 -0.01 -0.18
CA TRP A 185 1.65 -1.45 0.01
C TRP A 185 1.73 -1.79 1.50
N SER A 186 0.57 -2.04 2.11
CA SER A 186 0.46 -2.53 3.48
C SER A 186 0.32 -4.05 3.47
N LEU A 187 1.35 -4.74 3.94
CA LEU A 187 1.39 -6.19 4.09
C LEU A 187 1.38 -6.56 5.58
N CYS A 188 0.30 -7.18 6.04
CA CYS A 188 0.20 -7.80 7.35
C CYS A 188 0.39 -9.31 7.25
N LYS A 189 1.26 -9.88 8.09
CA LYS A 189 1.45 -11.32 8.27
C LYS A 189 0.97 -11.73 9.66
N ALA A 190 0.26 -12.85 9.77
CA ALA A 190 -0.12 -13.47 11.03
C ALA A 190 0.05 -14.99 10.94
N ASP A 191 0.12 -15.70 12.07
CA ASP A 191 0.25 -17.16 12.03
C ASP A 191 -1.06 -17.86 11.60
N VAL A 192 -0.93 -18.96 10.85
CA VAL A 192 -2.07 -19.72 10.31
C VAL A 192 -2.94 -20.36 11.39
N SER A 193 -2.42 -20.64 12.59
CA SER A 193 -3.21 -21.20 13.70
C SER A 193 -4.31 -20.26 14.22
N LEU A 194 -4.26 -18.96 13.89
CA LEU A 194 -5.38 -18.04 14.14
C LEU A 194 -6.65 -18.41 13.35
N LEU A 195 -6.50 -19.13 12.23
CA LEU A 195 -7.61 -19.58 11.38
C LEU A 195 -8.25 -20.90 11.84
N GLU A 196 -7.63 -21.58 12.81
CA GLU A 196 -8.07 -22.89 13.30
C GLU A 196 -8.85 -22.78 14.62
N ARG A 197 -9.01 -21.55 15.13
CA ARG A 197 -9.68 -21.27 16.40
C ARG A 197 -11.21 -21.34 16.24
N PRO A 198 -11.95 -21.94 17.19
CA PRO A 198 -13.42 -22.03 17.12
C PRO A 198 -14.12 -20.66 17.03
N SER A 199 -13.49 -19.65 17.62
CA SER A 199 -13.83 -18.24 17.47
C SER A 199 -12.78 -17.56 16.58
N SER A 200 -12.84 -17.82 15.27
CA SER A 200 -12.00 -17.16 14.26
C SER A 200 -12.38 -15.68 14.10
N SER A 201 -12.09 -14.89 15.13
CA SER A 201 -12.33 -13.44 15.16
C SER A 201 -11.69 -12.77 13.95
N SER A 202 -12.40 -11.82 13.32
CA SER A 202 -11.87 -11.05 12.21
C SER A 202 -10.52 -10.40 12.55
N SER A 203 -9.61 -10.33 11.57
CA SER A 203 -8.23 -9.88 11.78
C SER A 203 -8.16 -8.53 12.49
N VAL A 204 -7.34 -8.43 13.55
CA VAL A 204 -7.10 -7.18 14.29
C VAL A 204 -6.61 -6.07 13.37
N TYR A 205 -5.76 -6.42 12.40
CA TYR A 205 -5.29 -5.50 11.37
C TYR A 205 -6.44 -5.00 10.47
N LEU A 206 -7.30 -5.89 9.97
CA LEU A 206 -8.42 -5.52 9.09
C LEU A 206 -9.52 -4.73 9.82
N GLN A 207 -9.84 -5.11 11.07
CA GLN A 207 -10.76 -4.37 11.93
C GLN A 207 -10.21 -2.98 12.28
N CYS A 208 -8.91 -2.86 12.60
CA CYS A 208 -8.27 -1.58 12.88
C CYS A 208 -8.27 -0.67 11.64
N LEU A 209 -7.92 -1.22 10.46
CA LEU A 209 -7.96 -0.53 9.18
C LEU A 209 -9.36 0.02 8.89
N SER A 210 -10.39 -0.84 8.99
CA SER A 210 -11.80 -0.47 8.85
C SER A 210 -12.19 0.67 9.81
N GLN A 211 -11.90 0.51 11.10
CA GLN A 211 -12.24 1.49 12.13
C GLN A 211 -11.59 2.86 11.87
N LYS A 212 -10.31 2.88 11.49
CA LYS A 212 -9.55 4.09 11.18
C LYS A 212 -10.10 4.79 9.95
N LEU A 213 -10.24 4.06 8.84
CA LEU A 213 -10.81 4.58 7.59
C LEU A 213 -12.26 5.09 7.75
N GLY A 214 -13.08 4.39 8.54
CA GLY A 214 -14.47 4.77 8.77
C GLY A 214 -14.64 6.08 9.55
N LYS A 215 -13.82 6.29 10.58
CA LYS A 215 -13.92 7.42 11.52
C LYS A 215 -13.12 8.65 11.11
N GLU A 216 -11.90 8.47 10.61
CA GLU A 216 -10.88 9.53 10.53
C GLU A 216 -10.64 9.99 9.07
N ARG A 217 -11.72 10.12 8.30
CA ARG A 217 -11.73 10.34 6.83
C ARG A 217 -10.94 11.56 6.32
N LYS A 218 -10.63 12.53 7.18
CA LYS A 218 -9.88 13.77 6.84
C LYS A 218 -8.37 13.65 7.10
N VAL A 219 -7.93 12.58 7.74
CA VAL A 219 -6.53 12.29 8.08
C VAL A 219 -5.83 11.67 6.88
N SER A 220 -4.50 11.82 6.79
CA SER A 220 -3.75 11.21 5.70
C SER A 220 -3.61 9.70 5.85
N LEU A 221 -3.59 8.96 4.73
CA LEU A 221 -3.50 7.49 4.77
C LEU A 221 -2.23 6.99 5.48
N LEU A 222 -1.12 7.74 5.40
CA LEU A 222 0.14 7.40 6.09
C LEU A 222 -0.01 7.55 7.61
N GLU A 223 -0.59 8.65 8.06
CA GLU A 223 -0.85 8.95 9.49
C GLU A 223 -1.86 7.97 10.11
N LEU A 224 -2.95 7.65 9.38
CA LEU A 224 -3.86 6.56 9.74
C LEU A 224 -3.15 5.21 9.90
N HIS A 225 -2.13 4.97 9.08
CA HIS A 225 -1.35 3.74 9.10
C HIS A 225 -0.32 3.71 10.24
N VAL A 226 0.24 4.87 10.63
CA VAL A 226 1.09 4.98 11.84
C VAL A 226 0.28 4.58 13.07
N ASP A 227 -0.92 5.13 13.24
CA ASP A 227 -1.79 4.77 14.37
C ASP A 227 -2.26 3.31 14.34
N LEU A 228 -2.49 2.75 13.14
CA LEU A 228 -2.78 1.33 12.97
C LEU A 228 -1.60 0.47 13.43
N ASN A 229 -0.36 0.84 13.06
CA ASN A 229 0.85 0.16 13.50
C ASN A 229 0.99 0.21 15.03
N SER A 230 0.74 1.36 15.66
CA SER A 230 0.72 1.50 17.12
C SER A 230 -0.30 0.55 17.78
N LYS A 231 -1.55 0.51 17.29
CA LYS A 231 -2.59 -0.40 17.80
C LYS A 231 -2.23 -1.89 17.64
N VAL A 232 -1.57 -2.25 16.54
CA VAL A 232 -1.10 -3.62 16.31
C VAL A 232 0.09 -3.96 17.20
N TYR A 233 1.01 -3.02 17.43
CA TYR A 233 2.11 -3.18 18.37
C TYR A 233 1.61 -3.38 19.81
N ASP A 234 0.65 -2.55 20.23
CA ASP A 234 -0.05 -2.68 21.51
C ASP A 234 -0.70 -4.06 21.65
N TRP A 235 -1.40 -4.55 20.63
CA TRP A 235 -1.94 -5.92 20.61
C TRP A 235 -0.83 -6.96 20.78
N ASN A 236 0.23 -6.87 20.00
CA ASN A 236 1.35 -7.82 20.01
C ASN A 236 2.08 -7.92 21.36
N SER A 237 2.07 -6.85 22.16
CA SER A 237 2.63 -6.82 23.51
C SER A 237 1.85 -7.64 24.54
N ARG A 238 0.57 -7.94 24.27
CA ARG A 238 -0.36 -8.61 25.20
C ARG A 238 -0.63 -10.08 24.87
N VAL A 239 -0.05 -10.60 23.79
CA VAL A 239 -0.38 -11.94 23.24
C VAL A 239 0.86 -12.77 22.92
N SER A 240 0.66 -14.08 22.75
CA SER A 240 1.74 -15.01 22.39
C SER A 240 2.23 -14.78 20.95
N ALA A 241 3.41 -15.32 20.60
CA ALA A 241 4.01 -15.13 19.27
C ALA A 241 3.10 -15.58 18.10
N LYS A 242 2.28 -16.63 18.31
CA LYS A 242 1.31 -17.15 17.33
C LYS A 242 0.07 -16.25 17.13
N GLU A 243 -0.09 -15.21 17.95
CA GLU A 243 -1.23 -14.30 17.93
C GLU A 243 -0.85 -12.90 17.43
N ARG A 244 0.42 -12.72 17.08
CA ARG A 244 0.97 -11.45 16.63
C ARG A 244 0.67 -11.20 15.16
N TYR A 245 0.44 -9.92 14.85
CA TYR A 245 0.28 -9.39 13.50
C TYR A 245 1.51 -8.53 13.16
N TYR A 246 2.23 -8.89 12.11
CA TYR A 246 3.44 -8.20 11.67
C TYR A 246 3.11 -7.37 10.44
N VAL A 247 3.03 -6.05 10.60
CA VAL A 247 2.68 -5.11 9.52
C VAL A 247 3.95 -4.50 8.93
N ARG A 248 4.12 -4.59 7.62
CA ARG A 248 5.16 -3.92 6.83
C ARG A 248 4.50 -2.99 5.83
N LEU A 249 4.84 -1.70 5.91
CA LEU A 249 4.45 -0.70 4.93
C LEU A 249 5.61 -0.44 3.95
N GLN A 250 5.30 -0.35 2.66
CA GLN A 250 6.18 0.18 1.61
C GLN A 250 5.34 1.10 0.71
N HIS A 251 5.89 2.20 0.22
CA HIS A 251 5.17 3.07 -0.71
C HIS A 251 6.08 3.85 -1.66
N THR A 252 5.52 4.24 -2.80
CA THR A 252 6.09 5.15 -3.79
C THR A 252 5.15 6.33 -4.05
N LEU A 253 4.27 6.63 -3.09
CA LEU A 253 3.41 7.81 -3.11
C LEU A 253 4.26 9.09 -3.19
N ARG A 254 3.89 10.01 -4.10
CA ARG A 254 4.55 11.30 -4.31
C ARG A 254 3.79 12.49 -3.73
N LYS A 255 2.56 12.26 -3.24
CA LYS A 255 1.60 13.27 -2.74
C LYS A 255 0.82 12.71 -1.56
N LYS A 256 0.18 13.56 -0.77
CA LYS A 256 -0.72 13.15 0.32
C LYS A 256 -1.98 12.48 -0.23
N VAL A 257 -2.29 11.29 0.28
CA VAL A 257 -3.57 10.59 0.05
C VAL A 257 -4.49 10.87 1.23
N ILE A 258 -5.70 11.36 0.98
CA ILE A 258 -6.78 11.48 1.97
C ILE A 258 -8.00 10.79 1.35
N LEU A 259 -8.56 9.80 2.05
CA LEU A 259 -9.68 9.00 1.57
C LEU A 259 -11.00 9.60 2.08
N SER A 260 -11.50 10.60 1.36
CA SER A 260 -12.79 11.24 1.66
C SER A 260 -13.56 11.56 0.38
N CYS A 261 -14.82 11.17 0.32
CA CYS A 261 -15.79 11.79 -0.59
C CYS A 261 -16.16 13.20 -0.08
N LYS A 262 -16.43 14.12 -1.02
CA LYS A 262 -17.17 15.37 -0.78
C LYS A 262 -18.67 15.14 -0.94
#